data_AF-A0AA40FTW2-F1
#
_entry.id   AF-A0AA40FTW2-F1
#
_cell.length_a   1.000
_cell.length_b   1.000
_cell.length_c   1.000
_cell.angle_alpha   90.00
_cell.angle_beta   90.00
_cell.angle_gamma   90.00
#
_symmetry.space_group_name_H-M   'P 1'
#
loop_
_entity.id
_entity.type
_entity.pdbx_description
1 polymer ?
#
loop_
_entity_poly.entity_id
_entity_poly.type
_entity_poly.pdbx_seq_one_letter_code
_entity_poly.pdbx_strand_id
1 'polypeptide(L)'
;MLSLVAYLLRAETPNLFHEKGCLTFEEDFVEQNLVLPFLEATPCLEKLQEHLKEYVRNTKVPKKELTTPMFMNVLNRPKIRLKVPPATPEDLSVMKFARQIPKTNYLKPSMESKLESLRTTNRMNALNLLKDANKNAPSCFQRRKDLDKSVEREKPRAILARRSIPKFKPVEIKQTVASTLRECARVISVEEKEIKRLKALTEGGLDPASILKFEEEKRQQQREEELLRIQKKHLLALLTRENAFTAKQSLLNDVKVHAESVRKERQQLYDKLERWRENHNKEMMEIVEKCHEIEQASREAFNAMIDEKKQKAAEVTEESRQLKTQLMKQREEETQRKIKLIQEIKTIQSLRALPFKDFDPTESSGLGLLCEMSLAEVCSISVKQLTVNLSF
;
A
#
# COMPACT_ATOMS: atom_id res chain seq x y z
N MET A 1 5.26 14.63 -7.78
CA MET A 1 4.43 15.86 -7.80
C MET A 1 3.94 16.24 -6.40
N LEU A 2 3.15 15.40 -5.71
CA LEU A 2 2.66 15.71 -4.36
C LEU A 2 3.79 15.96 -3.34
N SER A 3 4.88 15.19 -3.40
CA SER A 3 6.08 15.39 -2.56
C SER A 3 6.79 16.72 -2.81
N LEU A 4 6.81 17.18 -4.06
CA LEU A 4 7.45 18.43 -4.46
C LEU A 4 6.63 19.64 -3.99
N VAL A 5 5.31 19.60 -4.18
CA VAL A 5 4.40 20.65 -3.69
C VAL A 5 4.42 20.72 -2.16
N ALA A 6 4.50 19.56 -1.48
CA ALA A 6 4.64 19.51 -0.02
C ALA A 6 6.00 20.05 0.47
N TYR A 7 7.06 19.90 -0.32
CA TYR A 7 8.35 20.50 -0.01
C TYR A 7 8.28 22.03 -0.12
N LEU A 8 7.71 22.56 -1.22
CA LEU A 8 7.56 24.00 -1.45
C LEU A 8 6.72 24.71 -0.38
N LEU A 9 5.75 24.03 0.23
CA LEU A 9 4.89 24.59 1.30
C LEU A 9 5.53 24.57 2.70
N ARG A 10 6.78 24.12 2.87
CA ARG A 10 7.46 24.17 4.18
C ARG A 10 7.89 25.60 4.49
N ALA A 11 7.79 26.01 5.75
CA ALA A 11 8.23 27.34 6.20
C ALA A 11 9.73 27.62 5.94
N GLU A 12 10.54 26.58 5.75
CA GLU A 12 11.99 26.68 5.52
C GLU A 12 12.36 26.98 4.06
N THR A 13 11.48 26.71 3.09
CA THR A 13 11.80 26.90 1.66
C THR A 13 11.95 28.36 1.22
N PRO A 14 11.12 29.33 1.64
CA PRO A 14 11.34 30.73 1.24
C PRO A 14 12.67 31.26 1.79
N ASN A 15 13.05 30.84 3.01
CA ASN A 15 14.34 31.21 3.61
C ASN A 15 15.52 30.63 2.82
N LEU A 16 15.39 29.40 2.33
CA LEU A 16 16.40 28.77 1.49
C LEU A 16 16.53 29.48 0.13
N PHE A 17 15.41 29.88 -0.48
CA PHE A 17 15.43 30.65 -1.73
C PHE A 17 16.01 32.04 -1.52
N HIS A 18 15.74 32.68 -0.39
CA HIS A 18 16.33 33.95 0.00
C HIS A 18 17.86 33.82 0.15
N GLU A 19 18.33 32.86 0.94
CA GLU A 19 19.76 32.62 1.19
C GLU A 19 20.52 32.31 -0.11
N LYS A 20 19.94 31.49 -1.00
CA LYS A 20 20.57 31.16 -2.29
C LYS A 20 20.45 32.29 -3.31
N GLY A 21 19.37 33.05 -3.29
CA GLY A 21 19.17 34.21 -4.15
C GLY A 21 20.18 35.32 -3.84
N CYS A 22 20.40 35.60 -2.56
CA CYS A 22 21.32 36.64 -2.09
C CYS A 22 22.81 36.35 -2.40
N LEU A 23 23.16 35.11 -2.77
CA LEU A 23 24.50 34.79 -3.25
C LEU A 23 24.77 35.34 -4.66
N THR A 24 23.73 35.65 -5.42
CA THR A 24 23.83 35.97 -6.86
C THR A 24 23.21 37.32 -7.22
N PHE A 25 22.24 37.80 -6.43
CA PHE A 25 21.49 39.02 -6.67
C PHE A 25 21.40 39.87 -5.38
N GLU A 26 21.07 41.15 -5.53
CA GLU A 26 20.83 42.07 -4.41
C GLU A 26 19.62 41.64 -3.57
N GLU A 27 19.69 41.88 -2.26
CA GLU A 27 18.67 41.46 -1.27
C GLU A 27 17.27 41.99 -1.66
N ASP A 28 17.16 43.28 -1.96
CA ASP A 28 15.91 43.92 -2.39
C ASP A 28 15.31 43.26 -3.64
N PHE A 29 16.16 42.84 -4.59
CA PHE A 29 15.72 42.19 -5.81
C PHE A 29 15.20 40.78 -5.54
N VAL A 30 15.85 40.04 -4.64
CA VAL A 30 15.48 38.67 -4.25
C VAL A 30 14.18 38.68 -3.47
N GLU A 31 14.02 39.60 -2.53
CA GLU A 31 12.77 39.75 -1.77
C GLU A 31 11.60 40.07 -2.69
N GLN A 32 11.74 41.06 -3.57
CA GLN A 32 10.64 41.53 -4.42
C GLN A 32 10.26 40.57 -5.56
N ASN A 33 11.23 39.91 -6.19
CA ASN A 33 10.96 39.10 -7.38
C ASN A 33 10.90 37.59 -7.12
N LEU A 34 11.47 37.11 -6.02
CA LEU A 34 11.50 35.67 -5.71
C LEU A 34 10.66 35.37 -4.48
N VAL A 35 10.90 36.03 -3.34
CA VAL A 35 10.26 35.68 -2.07
C VAL A 35 8.80 36.13 -2.02
N LEU A 36 8.50 37.41 -2.31
CA LEU A 36 7.14 37.93 -2.27
C LEU A 36 6.19 37.22 -3.26
N PRO A 37 6.54 37.03 -4.54
CA PRO A 37 5.67 36.32 -5.47
C PRO A 37 5.49 34.84 -5.09
N PHE A 38 6.50 34.24 -4.46
CA PHE A 38 6.39 32.88 -3.93
C PHE A 38 5.41 32.81 -2.76
N LEU A 39 5.47 33.77 -1.83
CA LEU A 39 4.52 33.90 -0.73
C LEU A 39 3.09 34.16 -1.24
N GLU A 40 2.92 35.02 -2.25
CA GLU A 40 1.63 35.25 -2.91
C GLU A 40 1.08 33.99 -3.61
N ALA A 41 1.96 33.10 -4.07
CA ALA A 41 1.59 31.84 -4.71
C ALA A 41 1.29 30.69 -3.72
N THR A 42 1.58 30.85 -2.43
CA THR A 42 1.30 29.83 -1.39
C THR A 42 -0.16 29.34 -1.37
N PRO A 43 -1.22 30.18 -1.43
CA PRO A 43 -2.61 29.70 -1.44
C PRO A 43 -2.93 28.88 -2.70
N CYS A 44 -2.29 29.17 -3.82
CA CYS A 44 -2.44 28.39 -5.05
C CYS A 44 -1.78 27.01 -4.92
N LEU A 45 -0.62 26.94 -4.26
CA LEU A 45 0.09 25.69 -3.99
C LEU A 45 -0.65 24.81 -2.97
N GLU A 46 -1.31 25.40 -1.97
CA GLU A 46 -2.17 24.67 -1.01
C GLU A 46 -3.36 24.02 -1.72
N LYS A 47 -4.09 24.78 -2.54
CA LYS A 47 -5.19 24.24 -3.37
C LYS A 47 -4.73 23.11 -4.29
N LEU A 48 -3.55 23.25 -4.90
CA LEU A 48 -2.96 22.21 -5.72
C LEU A 48 -2.62 20.96 -4.89
N GLN A 49 -2.11 21.14 -3.68
CA GLN A 49 -1.80 20.02 -2.77
C GLN A 49 -3.07 19.27 -2.38
N GLU A 50 -4.15 19.96 -2.04
CA GLU A 50 -5.45 19.38 -1.73
C GLU A 50 -6.00 18.58 -2.90
N HIS A 51 -6.00 19.18 -4.10
CA HIS A 51 -6.48 18.51 -5.31
C HIS A 51 -5.66 17.26 -5.66
N LEU A 52 -4.34 17.29 -5.44
CA LEU A 52 -3.48 16.12 -5.60
C LEU A 52 -3.72 15.05 -4.53
N LYS A 53 -4.00 15.43 -3.27
CA LYS A 53 -4.37 14.50 -2.19
C LYS A 53 -5.71 13.83 -2.50
N GLU A 54 -6.70 14.58 -2.97
CA GLU A 54 -7.99 14.05 -3.41
C GLU A 54 -7.85 13.12 -4.61
N TYR A 55 -7.06 13.51 -5.61
CA TYR A 55 -6.78 12.67 -6.77
C TYR A 55 -6.18 11.32 -6.33
N VAL A 56 -5.17 11.32 -5.44
CA VAL A 56 -4.56 10.09 -4.92
C VAL A 56 -5.57 9.22 -4.15
N ARG A 57 -6.44 9.82 -3.34
CA ARG A 57 -7.51 9.11 -2.61
C ARG A 57 -8.56 8.50 -3.55
N ASN A 58 -8.88 9.19 -4.63
CA ASN A 58 -9.88 8.78 -5.63
C ASN A 58 -9.32 7.77 -6.63
N THR A 59 -8.01 7.77 -6.87
CA THR A 59 -7.31 6.70 -7.60
C THR A 59 -7.14 5.46 -6.73
N LYS A 60 -8.26 4.86 -6.31
CA LYS A 60 -8.26 3.45 -5.89
C LYS A 60 -8.08 2.61 -7.14
N VAL A 61 -6.85 2.14 -7.36
CA VAL A 61 -6.58 1.10 -8.36
C VAL A 61 -7.48 -0.09 -8.02
N PRO A 62 -8.38 -0.54 -8.91
CA PRO A 62 -9.22 -1.69 -8.63
C PRO A 62 -8.28 -2.89 -8.41
N LYS A 63 -8.31 -3.44 -7.19
CA LYS A 63 -7.64 -4.71 -6.91
C LYS A 63 -8.27 -5.74 -7.83
N LYS A 64 -7.48 -6.33 -8.74
CA LYS A 64 -7.95 -7.42 -9.58
C LYS A 64 -8.41 -8.55 -8.65
N GLU A 65 -9.65 -9.00 -8.82
CA GLU A 65 -10.13 -10.18 -8.11
C GLU A 65 -9.23 -11.37 -8.46
N LEU A 66 -8.79 -12.11 -7.44
CA LEU A 66 -8.02 -13.34 -7.63
C LEU A 66 -8.88 -14.31 -8.43
N THR A 67 -8.34 -14.80 -9.55
CA THR A 67 -9.05 -15.74 -10.41
C THR A 67 -9.17 -17.08 -9.69
N THR A 68 -10.35 -17.38 -9.17
CA THR A 68 -10.67 -18.69 -8.61
C THR A 68 -10.68 -19.72 -9.76
N PRO A 69 -9.91 -20.82 -9.68
CA PRO A 69 -9.92 -21.84 -10.71
C PRO A 69 -11.30 -22.49 -10.76
N MET A 70 -12.05 -22.21 -11.82
CA MET A 70 -13.36 -22.81 -12.05
C MET A 70 -13.15 -24.24 -12.54
N PHE A 71 -13.50 -25.24 -11.73
CA PHE A 71 -13.50 -26.63 -12.18
C PHE A 71 -14.45 -26.78 -13.37
N MET A 72 -13.92 -27.22 -14.51
CA MET A 72 -14.75 -27.48 -15.67
C MET A 72 -15.70 -28.63 -15.34
N ASN A 73 -17.00 -28.34 -15.28
CA ASN A 73 -18.02 -29.37 -15.15
C ASN A 73 -18.23 -30.03 -16.53
N VAL A 74 -17.27 -30.85 -16.94
CA VAL A 74 -17.24 -31.49 -18.28
C VAL A 74 -18.30 -32.60 -18.38
N LEU A 75 -18.66 -33.22 -17.25
CA LEU A 75 -19.53 -34.39 -17.19
C LEU A 75 -21.03 -34.06 -17.09
N ASN A 76 -21.39 -32.87 -16.57
CA ASN A 76 -22.78 -32.45 -16.36
C ASN A 76 -23.26 -31.37 -17.34
N ARG A 77 -22.72 -31.33 -18.57
CA ARG A 77 -23.31 -30.49 -19.62
C ARG A 77 -24.53 -31.22 -20.18
N PRO A 78 -25.77 -30.73 -19.97
CA PRO A 78 -26.90 -31.27 -20.71
C PRO A 78 -26.60 -31.09 -22.20
N LYS A 79 -26.59 -32.19 -22.96
CA LYS A 79 -26.41 -32.14 -24.42
C LYS A 79 -27.52 -31.24 -24.98
N ILE A 80 -27.17 -30.01 -25.36
CA ILE A 80 -28.03 -29.16 -26.16
C ILE A 80 -28.20 -29.92 -27.48
N ARG A 81 -29.33 -30.63 -27.63
CA ARG A 81 -29.74 -31.12 -28.93
C ARG A 81 -29.92 -29.88 -29.79
N LEU A 82 -29.06 -29.73 -30.79
CA LEU A 82 -29.27 -28.74 -31.84
C LEU A 82 -30.69 -29.00 -32.38
N LYS A 83 -31.62 -28.11 -32.07
CA LYS A 83 -32.93 -28.12 -32.72
C LYS A 83 -32.65 -27.87 -34.19
N VAL A 84 -32.70 -28.93 -34.98
CA VAL A 84 -32.88 -28.79 -36.43
C VAL A 84 -34.14 -27.94 -36.60
N PRO A 85 -34.10 -26.85 -37.39
CA PRO A 85 -35.30 -26.06 -37.61
C PRO A 85 -36.35 -26.97 -38.23
N PRO A 86 -37.62 -26.95 -37.79
CA PRO A 86 -38.68 -27.60 -38.54
C PRO A 86 -38.70 -26.98 -39.93
N ALA A 87 -38.65 -27.83 -40.95
CA ALA A 87 -39.00 -27.43 -42.29
C ALA A 87 -40.50 -27.13 -42.30
N THR A 88 -40.85 -25.85 -42.26
CA THR A 88 -42.21 -25.39 -42.53
C THR A 88 -42.20 -24.34 -43.63
N PRO A 89 -43.20 -24.40 -44.52
CA PRO A 89 -43.16 -23.84 -45.86
C PRO A 89 -43.40 -22.33 -45.87
N GLU A 90 -43.03 -21.74 -47.00
CA GLU A 90 -43.18 -20.34 -47.35
C GLU A 90 -44.62 -19.84 -47.19
N ASP A 91 -44.90 -19.13 -46.11
CA ASP A 91 -46.06 -18.24 -46.04
C ASP A 91 -45.57 -16.80 -46.05
N LEU A 92 -45.56 -16.23 -47.26
CA LEU A 92 -45.17 -14.86 -47.57
C LEU A 92 -46.27 -13.89 -47.11
N SER A 93 -46.36 -13.65 -45.80
CA SER A 93 -46.98 -12.45 -45.25
C SER A 93 -45.98 -11.75 -44.34
N VAL A 94 -44.94 -11.20 -44.97
CA VAL A 94 -43.95 -10.35 -44.29
C VAL A 94 -44.61 -9.00 -44.00
N MET A 95 -45.33 -8.92 -42.89
CA MET A 95 -45.52 -7.65 -42.19
C MET A 95 -44.11 -7.12 -41.87
N LYS A 96 -43.74 -6.04 -42.57
CA LYS A 96 -42.49 -5.30 -42.36
C LYS A 96 -42.49 -4.68 -40.95
N PHE A 97 -42.14 -5.46 -39.94
CA PHE A 97 -41.64 -4.93 -38.68
C PHE A 97 -40.22 -4.40 -38.93
N ALA A 98 -40.13 -3.23 -39.54
CA ALA A 98 -38.89 -2.45 -39.56
C ALA A 98 -38.64 -1.97 -38.12
N ARG A 99 -37.97 -2.80 -37.32
CA ARG A 99 -37.41 -2.35 -36.05
C ARG A 99 -36.50 -1.17 -36.37
N GLN A 100 -36.71 -0.03 -35.72
CA GLN A 100 -35.79 1.10 -35.88
C GLN A 100 -34.40 0.62 -35.49
N ILE A 101 -33.47 0.70 -36.44
CA ILE A 101 -32.09 0.31 -36.22
C ILE A 101 -31.56 1.19 -35.08
N PRO A 102 -31.04 0.61 -33.99
CA PRO A 102 -30.47 1.38 -32.90
C PRO A 102 -29.44 2.38 -33.44
N LYS A 103 -29.54 3.65 -33.07
CA LYS A 103 -28.60 4.70 -33.51
C LYS A 103 -27.14 4.36 -33.17
N THR A 104 -26.92 3.47 -32.20
CA THR A 104 -25.62 2.91 -31.82
C THR A 104 -24.93 2.11 -32.93
N ASN A 105 -25.66 1.63 -33.94
CA ASN A 105 -25.09 0.93 -35.10
C ASN A 105 -24.38 1.88 -36.07
N TYR A 106 -24.67 3.19 -35.97
CA TYR A 106 -24.04 4.25 -36.77
C TYR A 106 -23.02 5.08 -35.97
N LEU A 107 -22.89 4.81 -34.67
CA LEU A 107 -21.83 5.41 -33.86
C LEU A 107 -20.56 4.59 -34.07
N LYS A 108 -19.47 5.27 -34.44
CA LYS A 108 -18.14 4.67 -34.52
C LYS A 108 -17.84 3.94 -33.20
N PRO A 109 -17.39 2.67 -33.23
CA PRO A 109 -17.04 1.93 -32.02
C PRO A 109 -16.08 2.74 -31.14
N SER A 110 -16.22 2.63 -29.82
CA SER A 110 -15.32 3.30 -28.84
C SER A 110 -13.84 3.09 -29.15
N MET A 111 -13.50 1.98 -29.81
CA MET A 111 -12.16 1.66 -30.28
C MET A 111 -11.63 2.62 -31.36
N GLU A 112 -12.46 3.06 -32.30
CA GLU A 112 -12.03 3.97 -33.37
C GLU A 112 -11.71 5.37 -32.82
N SER A 113 -12.53 5.87 -31.90
CA SER A 113 -12.26 7.12 -31.19
C SER A 113 -10.95 7.06 -30.38
N LYS A 114 -10.69 5.91 -29.73
CA LYS A 114 -9.39 5.67 -29.06
C LYS A 114 -8.24 5.64 -30.05
N LEU A 115 -8.39 5.02 -31.21
CA LEU A 115 -7.35 5.01 -32.26
C LEU A 115 -7.09 6.40 -32.83
N GLU A 116 -8.12 7.23 -33.05
CA GLU A 116 -7.96 8.63 -33.47
C GLU A 116 -7.20 9.45 -32.41
N SER A 117 -7.51 9.25 -31.12
CA SER A 117 -6.75 9.88 -30.02
C SER A 117 -5.27 9.44 -30.00
N LEU A 118 -4.98 8.17 -30.24
CA LEU A 118 -3.61 7.66 -30.29
C LEU A 118 -2.86 8.17 -31.53
N ARG A 119 -3.53 8.30 -32.67
CA ARG A 119 -2.93 8.86 -33.89
C ARG A 119 -2.59 10.34 -33.71
N THR A 120 -3.46 11.11 -33.06
CA THR A 120 -3.21 12.54 -32.79
C THR A 120 -2.07 12.75 -31.80
N THR A 121 -2.01 11.99 -30.71
CA THR A 121 -0.89 12.06 -29.76
C THR A 121 0.42 11.61 -30.41
N ASN A 122 0.41 10.53 -31.19
CA ASN A 122 1.60 10.07 -31.90
C ASN A 122 2.08 11.12 -32.93
N ARG A 123 1.15 11.75 -33.67
CA ARG A 123 1.47 12.86 -34.58
C ARG A 123 2.09 14.04 -33.82
N MET A 124 1.56 14.43 -32.66
CA MET A 124 2.14 15.48 -31.84
C MET A 124 3.54 15.12 -31.33
N ASN A 125 3.73 13.89 -30.86
CA ASN A 125 5.03 13.40 -30.40
C ASN A 125 6.06 13.38 -31.53
N ALA A 126 5.68 12.94 -32.72
CA ALA A 126 6.55 12.97 -33.90
C ALA A 126 6.94 14.39 -34.31
N LEU A 127 6.01 15.35 -34.23
CA LEU A 127 6.30 16.76 -34.48
C LEU A 127 7.22 17.37 -33.43
N ASN A 128 7.05 17.01 -32.16
CA ASN A 128 7.94 17.46 -31.09
C ASN A 128 9.34 16.86 -31.25
N LEU A 129 9.43 15.57 -31.56
CA LEU A 129 10.70 14.89 -31.85
C LEU A 129 11.42 15.53 -33.05
N LEU A 130 10.69 15.89 -34.12
CA LEU A 130 11.24 16.61 -35.25
C LEU A 130 11.77 18.00 -34.84
N LYS A 131 11.02 18.75 -34.02
CA LYS A 131 11.44 20.06 -33.52
C LYS A 131 12.69 19.95 -32.66
N ASP A 132 12.76 18.96 -31.78
CA ASP A 132 13.91 18.74 -30.91
C ASP A 132 15.13 18.27 -31.71
N ALA A 133 14.93 17.38 -32.68
CA ALA A 133 15.97 16.97 -33.61
C ALA A 133 16.50 18.15 -34.43
N ASN A 134 15.65 19.07 -34.87
CA ASN A 134 16.08 20.27 -35.59
C ASN A 134 16.82 21.28 -34.70
N LYS A 135 16.37 21.46 -33.44
CA LYS A 135 17.06 22.31 -32.46
C LYS A 135 18.45 21.77 -32.11
N ASN A 136 18.54 20.45 -31.94
CA ASN A 136 19.76 19.75 -31.55
C ASN A 136 20.59 19.27 -32.75
N ALA A 137 20.17 19.60 -33.98
CA ALA A 137 20.90 19.23 -35.18
C ALA A 137 22.26 19.93 -35.17
N PRO A 138 23.38 19.21 -35.38
CA PRO A 138 24.69 19.82 -35.50
C PRO A 138 24.70 20.81 -36.68
N SER A 139 25.57 21.83 -36.61
CA SER A 139 25.61 22.95 -37.58
C SER A 139 25.73 22.51 -39.05
N CYS A 140 26.19 21.30 -39.33
CA CYS A 140 26.28 20.73 -40.68
C CYS A 140 24.93 20.26 -41.27
N PHE A 141 23.90 20.04 -40.45
CA PHE A 141 22.54 19.64 -40.88
C PHE A 141 21.55 20.79 -40.91
N GLN A 142 21.84 21.89 -40.22
CA GLN A 142 21.09 23.12 -40.36
C GLN A 142 21.38 23.69 -41.75
N ARG A 143 20.51 23.41 -42.73
CA ARG A 143 20.49 24.18 -43.98
C ARG A 143 20.21 25.62 -43.59
N ARG A 144 21.26 26.42 -43.46
CA ARG A 144 21.13 27.85 -43.35
C ARG A 144 20.31 28.27 -44.56
N LYS A 145 19.11 28.80 -44.32
CA LYS A 145 18.45 29.63 -45.32
C LYS A 145 19.24 30.93 -45.33
N ASP A 146 20.42 30.87 -45.92
CA ASP A 146 21.20 32.04 -46.27
C ASP A 146 20.38 32.76 -47.33
N LEU A 147 19.57 33.71 -46.86
CA LEU A 147 19.29 34.91 -47.63
C LEU A 147 20.66 35.54 -47.90
N ASP A 148 21.06 35.44 -49.16
CA ASP A 148 22.24 35.99 -49.82
C ASP A 148 23.55 35.17 -49.86
N LYS A 149 23.85 34.76 -51.10
CA LYS A 149 25.17 34.76 -51.75
C LYS A 149 26.21 33.75 -51.27
N SER A 150 26.04 32.49 -51.67
CA SER A 150 27.18 31.67 -52.12
C SER A 150 26.70 30.37 -52.80
N VAL A 151 26.61 30.41 -54.14
CA VAL A 151 26.45 29.21 -54.96
C VAL A 151 27.85 28.65 -55.25
N GLU A 152 28.22 27.55 -54.60
CA GLU A 152 29.33 26.71 -55.05
C GLU A 152 28.81 25.61 -56.00
N ARG A 153 29.02 25.88 -57.29
CA ARG A 153 29.59 24.97 -58.30
C ARG A 153 28.94 23.60 -58.51
N GLU A 154 27.63 23.54 -58.64
CA GLU A 154 27.10 22.77 -59.77
C GLU A 154 27.33 23.61 -61.01
N LYS A 155 28.08 23.12 -62.01
CA LYS A 155 28.30 23.83 -63.28
C LYS A 155 26.92 24.20 -63.84
N PRO A 156 26.45 25.44 -63.70
CA PRO A 156 25.21 25.81 -64.33
C PRO A 156 25.57 25.81 -65.81
N ARG A 157 24.77 25.12 -66.64
CA ARG A 157 24.74 25.41 -68.08
C ARG A 157 24.83 26.92 -68.19
N ALA A 158 25.89 27.43 -68.82
CA ALA A 158 26.16 28.86 -68.85
C ALA A 158 24.87 29.55 -69.25
N ILE A 159 24.18 30.16 -68.28
CA ILE A 159 23.06 31.02 -68.55
C ILE A 159 23.77 32.19 -69.18
N LEU A 160 23.87 32.18 -70.51
CA LEU A 160 24.34 33.29 -71.30
C LEU A 160 23.49 34.46 -70.83
N ALA A 161 24.07 35.30 -69.98
CA ALA A 161 23.48 36.57 -69.61
C ALA A 161 23.13 37.23 -70.94
N ARG A 162 21.84 37.37 -71.23
CA ARG A 162 21.40 38.03 -72.45
C ARG A 162 21.93 39.46 -72.33
N ARG A 163 23.07 39.72 -72.98
CA ARG A 163 23.62 41.07 -73.08
C ARG A 163 22.46 41.95 -73.54
N SER A 164 22.17 43.01 -72.78
CA SER A 164 21.16 43.98 -73.16
C SER A 164 21.46 44.41 -74.60
N ILE A 165 20.48 44.24 -75.48
CA ILE A 165 20.64 44.56 -76.91
C ILE A 165 21.13 46.02 -76.98
N PRO A 166 22.32 46.29 -77.54
CA PRO A 166 22.81 47.66 -77.63
C PRO A 166 21.81 48.49 -78.42
N LYS A 167 21.26 49.53 -77.78
CA LYS A 167 20.32 50.48 -78.40
C LYS A 167 21.11 51.38 -79.36
N PHE A 168 21.26 50.95 -80.61
CA PHE A 168 21.80 51.79 -81.66
C PHE A 168 20.74 52.81 -82.10
N LYS A 169 21.14 54.09 -82.24
CA LYS A 169 20.30 55.09 -82.88
C LYS A 169 20.08 54.66 -84.35
N PRO A 170 18.88 54.79 -84.93
CA PRO A 170 18.65 54.45 -86.32
C PRO A 170 19.49 55.38 -87.19
N VAL A 171 20.57 54.83 -87.74
CA VAL A 171 21.39 55.50 -88.75
C VAL A 171 20.78 55.18 -90.10
N GLU A 172 20.50 56.20 -90.91
CA GLU A 172 20.08 56.01 -92.30
C GLU A 172 21.24 55.40 -93.10
N ILE A 173 21.23 54.07 -93.22
CA ILE A 173 22.22 53.35 -94.01
C ILE A 173 21.92 53.65 -95.48
N LYS A 174 22.70 54.52 -96.10
CA LYS A 174 22.67 54.71 -97.56
C LYS A 174 23.02 53.38 -98.20
N GLN A 175 22.05 52.73 -98.83
CA GLN A 175 22.22 51.46 -99.54
C GLN A 175 23.15 51.69 -100.74
N THR A 176 24.44 51.56 -100.49
CA THR A 176 25.45 51.59 -101.54
C THR A 176 25.49 50.20 -102.15
N VAL A 177 25.81 50.07 -103.44
CA VAL A 177 25.93 48.76 -104.11
C VAL A 177 26.82 47.77 -103.31
N ALA A 178 27.85 48.27 -102.62
CA ALA A 178 28.70 47.45 -101.75
C ALA A 178 28.06 46.99 -100.43
N SER A 179 27.03 47.65 -99.90
CA SER A 179 26.30 47.21 -98.71
C SER A 179 25.30 46.12 -99.06
N THR A 180 24.56 46.28 -100.16
CA THR A 180 23.64 45.25 -100.66
C THR A 180 24.39 43.97 -101.05
N LEU A 181 25.55 44.05 -101.73
CA LEU A 181 26.35 42.87 -102.04
C LEU A 181 26.84 42.12 -100.78
N ARG A 182 27.18 42.82 -99.70
CA ARG A 182 27.58 42.20 -98.42
C ARG A 182 26.43 41.53 -97.71
N GLU A 183 25.23 42.11 -97.78
CA GLU A 183 24.01 41.50 -97.26
C GLU A 183 23.63 40.25 -98.06
N CYS A 184 23.65 40.32 -99.39
CA CYS A 184 23.42 39.17 -100.26
C CYS A 184 24.40 38.03 -99.97
N ALA A 185 25.70 38.30 -99.85
CA ALA A 185 26.68 37.27 -99.52
C ALA A 185 26.42 36.62 -98.14
N ARG A 186 25.97 37.41 -97.15
CA ARG A 186 25.59 36.88 -95.83
C ARG A 186 24.37 35.99 -95.93
N VAL A 187 23.32 36.43 -96.63
CA VAL A 187 22.08 35.67 -96.83
C VAL A 187 22.39 34.35 -97.53
N ILE A 188 23.15 34.38 -98.63
CA ILE A 188 23.59 33.18 -99.36
C ILE A 188 24.34 32.23 -98.43
N SER A 189 25.29 32.73 -97.61
CA SER A 189 26.03 31.87 -96.68
C SER A 189 25.16 31.24 -95.58
N VAL A 190 24.08 31.91 -95.17
CA VAL A 190 23.12 31.40 -94.19
C VAL A 190 22.23 30.34 -94.84
N GLU A 191 21.72 30.62 -96.03
CA GLU A 191 20.93 29.68 -96.83
C GLU A 191 21.74 28.43 -97.14
N GLU A 192 23.02 28.53 -97.54
CA GLU A 192 23.88 27.38 -97.77
C GLU A 192 24.07 26.51 -96.51
N LYS A 193 24.24 27.11 -95.34
CA LYS A 193 24.35 26.38 -94.07
C LYS A 193 23.04 25.69 -93.72
N GLU A 194 21.92 26.35 -93.92
CA GLU A 194 20.61 25.77 -93.67
C GLU A 194 20.30 24.66 -94.67
N ILE A 195 20.61 24.83 -95.95
CA ILE A 195 20.51 23.79 -96.97
C ILE A 195 21.41 22.60 -96.61
N LYS A 196 22.65 22.81 -96.13
CA LYS A 196 23.52 21.72 -95.67
C LYS A 196 22.95 20.99 -94.45
N ARG A 197 22.37 21.73 -93.50
CA ARG A 197 21.69 21.16 -92.33
C ARG A 197 20.46 20.34 -92.74
N LEU A 198 19.62 20.90 -93.61
CA LEU A 198 18.45 20.22 -94.15
C LEU A 198 18.86 18.98 -94.94
N LYS A 199 19.90 19.06 -95.77
CA LYS A 199 20.47 17.89 -96.48
C LYS A 199 20.90 16.78 -95.53
N ALA A 200 21.65 17.12 -94.47
CA ALA A 200 22.06 16.15 -93.45
C ALA A 200 20.86 15.53 -92.70
N LEU A 201 19.79 16.29 -92.49
CA LEU A 201 18.55 15.79 -91.89
C LEU A 201 17.73 14.94 -92.87
N THR A 202 17.64 15.33 -94.14
CA THR A 202 16.94 14.57 -95.19
C THR A 202 17.67 13.28 -95.56
N GLU A 203 19.00 13.28 -95.47
CA GLU A 203 19.83 12.08 -95.58
C GLU A 203 19.68 11.16 -94.36
N GLY A 204 18.94 11.58 -93.32
CA GLY A 204 18.56 10.72 -92.20
C GLY A 204 19.76 10.25 -91.38
N GLY A 205 20.72 11.15 -91.11
CA GLY A 205 22.04 10.84 -90.55
C GLY A 205 22.12 10.31 -89.11
N LEU A 206 21.31 9.32 -88.73
CA LEU A 206 21.73 8.34 -87.73
C LEU A 206 22.10 7.05 -88.47
N ASP A 207 23.37 6.66 -88.34
CA ASP A 207 23.85 5.35 -88.76
C ASP A 207 23.00 4.29 -88.03
N PRO A 208 22.25 3.42 -88.72
CA PRO A 208 21.44 2.38 -88.08
C PRO A 208 22.29 1.48 -87.17
N ALA A 209 23.58 1.32 -87.45
CA ALA A 209 24.49 0.57 -86.59
C ALA A 209 24.73 1.28 -85.23
N SER A 210 24.66 2.60 -85.17
CA SER A 210 24.79 3.35 -83.91
C SER A 210 23.58 3.17 -82.98
N ILE A 211 22.38 3.07 -83.56
CA ILE A 211 21.13 2.80 -82.81
C ILE A 211 21.17 1.40 -82.22
N LEU A 212 21.55 0.40 -83.02
CA LEU A 212 21.65 -0.99 -82.56
C LEU A 212 22.66 -1.15 -81.41
N LYS A 213 23.82 -0.49 -81.50
CA LYS A 213 24.82 -0.47 -80.40
C LYS A 213 24.23 0.13 -79.13
N PHE A 214 23.53 1.26 -79.23
CA PHE A 214 22.89 1.89 -78.09
C PHE A 214 21.81 1.00 -77.45
N GLU A 215 21.00 0.33 -78.27
CA GLU A 215 20.00 -0.64 -77.80
C GLU A 215 20.64 -1.86 -77.12
N GLU A 216 21.77 -2.34 -77.63
CA GLU A 216 22.57 -3.40 -77.02
C GLU A 216 23.17 -2.98 -75.69
N GLU A 217 23.77 -1.79 -75.61
CA GLU A 217 24.30 -1.20 -74.38
C GLU A 217 23.19 -1.05 -73.33
N LYS A 218 22.00 -0.56 -73.72
CA LYS A 218 20.84 -0.48 -72.84
C LYS A 218 20.40 -1.85 -72.32
N ARG A 219 20.36 -2.86 -73.18
CA ARG A 219 20.05 -4.25 -72.77
C ARG A 219 21.13 -4.84 -71.86
N GLN A 220 22.39 -4.49 -72.04
CA GLN A 220 23.48 -4.91 -71.15
C GLN A 220 23.34 -4.25 -69.77
N GLN A 221 23.14 -2.93 -69.73
CA GLN A 221 22.94 -2.17 -68.48
C GLN A 221 21.76 -2.72 -67.67
N GLN A 222 20.63 -3.03 -68.31
CA GLN A 222 19.47 -3.61 -67.63
C GLN A 222 19.79 -4.97 -67.01
N ARG A 223 20.52 -5.84 -67.74
CA ARG A 223 20.96 -7.14 -67.23
C ARG A 223 21.90 -6.99 -66.03
N GLU A 224 22.84 -6.05 -66.09
CA GLU A 224 23.75 -5.75 -64.98
C GLU A 224 22.99 -5.24 -63.76
N GLU A 225 22.04 -4.32 -63.94
CA GLU A 225 21.19 -3.82 -62.86
C GLU A 225 20.37 -4.93 -62.19
N GLU A 226 19.82 -5.87 -62.99
CA GLU A 226 19.10 -7.01 -62.48
C GLU A 226 19.99 -7.93 -61.64
N LEU A 227 21.20 -8.25 -62.13
CA LEU A 227 22.18 -9.03 -61.39
C LEU A 227 22.56 -8.35 -60.06
N LEU A 228 22.80 -7.04 -60.08
CA LEU A 228 23.08 -6.26 -58.88
C LEU A 228 21.90 -6.26 -57.90
N ARG A 229 20.66 -6.17 -58.40
CA ARG A 229 19.45 -6.27 -57.55
C ARG A 229 19.35 -7.64 -56.88
N ILE A 230 19.64 -8.71 -57.61
CA ILE A 230 19.65 -10.08 -57.07
C ILE A 230 20.70 -10.19 -55.96
N GLN A 231 21.93 -9.71 -56.20
CA GLN A 231 23.00 -9.71 -55.19
C GLN A 231 22.62 -8.89 -53.95
N LYS A 232 22.06 -7.69 -54.13
CA LYS A 232 21.59 -6.85 -53.02
C LYS A 232 20.52 -7.57 -52.19
N LYS A 233 19.54 -8.20 -52.83
CA LYS A 233 18.50 -8.97 -52.15
C LYS A 233 19.09 -10.15 -51.37
N HIS A 234 20.05 -10.86 -51.96
CA HIS A 234 20.74 -11.96 -51.28
C HIS A 234 21.49 -11.50 -50.04
N LEU A 235 22.27 -10.41 -50.14
CA LEU A 235 22.99 -9.84 -49.00
C LEU A 235 22.04 -9.35 -47.89
N LEU A 236 20.93 -8.71 -48.27
CA LEU A 236 19.89 -8.30 -47.32
C LEU A 236 19.26 -9.50 -46.60
N ALA A 237 19.03 -10.60 -47.30
CA ALA A 237 18.51 -11.83 -46.70
C ALA A 237 19.49 -12.41 -45.66
N LEU A 238 20.79 -12.42 -45.97
CA LEU A 238 21.84 -12.85 -45.05
C LEU A 238 21.89 -11.94 -43.80
N LEU A 239 21.90 -10.63 -43.98
CA LEU A 239 21.88 -9.66 -42.86
C LEU A 239 20.64 -9.83 -41.99
N THR A 240 19.48 -10.04 -42.60
CA THR A 240 18.22 -10.25 -41.87
C THR A 240 18.28 -11.52 -41.03
N ARG A 241 18.90 -12.59 -41.56
CA ARG A 241 19.11 -13.84 -40.83
C ARG A 241 20.03 -13.65 -39.62
N GLU A 242 21.15 -12.97 -39.80
CA GLU A 242 22.09 -12.67 -38.70
C GLU A 242 21.42 -11.80 -37.63
N ASN A 243 20.70 -10.75 -38.03
CA ASN A 243 19.95 -9.89 -37.10
C ASN A 243 18.90 -10.67 -36.31
N ALA A 244 18.19 -11.60 -36.96
CA ALA A 244 17.22 -12.47 -36.27
C ALA A 244 17.91 -13.40 -35.26
N PHE A 245 19.11 -13.90 -35.58
CA PHE A 245 19.90 -14.72 -34.67
C PHE A 245 20.40 -13.91 -33.47
N THR A 246 20.94 -12.71 -33.69
CA THR A 246 21.35 -11.79 -32.61
C THR A 246 20.17 -11.40 -31.72
N ALA A 247 19.01 -11.10 -32.30
CA ALA A 247 17.80 -10.78 -31.53
C ALA A 247 17.36 -11.97 -30.65
N LYS A 248 17.40 -13.19 -31.20
CA LYS A 248 17.12 -14.41 -30.43
C LYS A 248 18.10 -14.60 -29.28
N GLN A 249 19.40 -14.38 -29.51
CA GLN A 249 20.41 -14.46 -28.46
C GLN A 249 20.19 -13.43 -27.36
N SER A 250 19.88 -12.18 -27.72
CA SER A 250 19.54 -11.12 -26.76
C SER A 250 18.37 -11.56 -25.87
N LEU A 251 17.28 -12.04 -26.48
CA LEU A 251 16.10 -12.49 -25.75
C LEU A 251 16.42 -13.65 -24.80
N LEU A 252 17.25 -14.62 -25.22
CA LEU A 252 17.68 -15.71 -24.35
C LEU A 252 18.52 -15.21 -23.17
N ASN A 253 19.38 -14.21 -23.38
CA ASN A 253 20.16 -13.61 -22.31
C ASN A 253 19.27 -12.82 -21.34
N ASP A 254 18.29 -12.08 -21.84
CA ASP A 254 17.32 -11.35 -21.00
C ASP A 254 16.51 -12.33 -20.13
N VAL A 255 16.07 -13.46 -20.70
CA VAL A 255 15.38 -14.51 -19.95
C VAL A 255 16.28 -15.12 -18.87
N LYS A 256 17.57 -15.35 -19.16
CA LYS A 256 18.53 -15.84 -18.16
C LYS A 256 18.72 -14.85 -17.02
N VAL A 257 18.97 -13.58 -17.32
CA VAL A 257 19.15 -12.52 -16.31
C VAL A 257 17.88 -12.37 -15.47
N HIS A 258 16.71 -12.39 -16.10
CA HIS A 258 15.44 -12.33 -15.40
C HIS A 258 15.24 -13.55 -14.48
N ALA A 259 15.54 -14.76 -14.94
CA ALA A 259 15.48 -15.96 -14.13
C ALA A 259 16.42 -15.91 -12.92
N GLU A 260 17.62 -15.35 -13.07
CA GLU A 260 18.55 -15.12 -11.97
C GLU A 260 18.02 -14.09 -10.97
N SER A 261 17.42 -12.98 -11.43
CA SER A 261 16.77 -11.99 -10.56
C SER A 261 15.67 -12.64 -9.72
N VAL A 262 14.78 -13.41 -10.36
CA VAL A 262 13.68 -14.11 -9.68
C VAL A 262 14.22 -15.11 -8.65
N ARG A 263 15.33 -15.82 -8.96
CA ARG A 263 15.97 -16.72 -7.99
C ARG A 263 16.51 -15.97 -6.77
N LYS A 264 17.15 -14.81 -6.96
CA LYS A 264 17.66 -13.95 -5.89
C LYS A 264 16.52 -13.39 -5.04
N GLU A 265 15.47 -12.87 -5.67
CA GLU A 265 14.28 -12.37 -4.98
C GLU A 265 13.62 -13.46 -4.13
N ARG A 266 13.49 -14.66 -4.70
CA ARG A 266 12.97 -15.83 -3.99
C ARG A 266 13.81 -16.16 -2.76
N GLN A 267 15.14 -16.19 -2.89
CA GLN A 267 16.03 -16.43 -1.75
C GLN A 267 15.85 -15.36 -0.67
N GLN A 268 15.84 -14.07 -1.04
CA GLN A 268 15.62 -12.98 -0.09
C GLN A 268 14.28 -13.08 0.63
N LEU A 269 13.22 -13.55 -0.03
CA LEU A 269 11.92 -13.78 0.60
C LEU A 269 11.97 -14.94 1.59
N TYR A 270 12.67 -16.04 1.27
CA TYR A 270 12.86 -17.14 2.22
C TYR A 270 13.65 -16.69 3.44
N ASP A 271 14.74 -15.95 3.27
CA ASP A 271 15.54 -15.43 4.38
C ASP A 271 14.70 -14.50 5.27
N LYS A 272 13.87 -13.65 4.67
CA LYS A 272 12.94 -12.79 5.43
C LYS A 272 11.90 -13.60 6.19
N LEU A 273 11.35 -14.63 5.58
CA LEU A 273 10.36 -15.51 6.20
C LEU A 273 10.98 -16.28 7.37
N GLU A 274 12.20 -16.77 7.21
CA GLU A 274 12.95 -17.44 8.27
C GLU A 274 13.23 -16.52 9.46
N ARG A 275 13.76 -15.31 9.22
CA ARG A 275 13.95 -14.30 10.27
C ARG A 275 12.64 -13.93 10.97
N TRP A 276 11.54 -13.83 10.22
CA TRP A 276 10.23 -13.56 10.79
C TRP A 276 9.77 -14.71 11.70
N ARG A 277 9.94 -15.96 11.28
CA ARG A 277 9.64 -17.14 12.12
C ARG A 277 10.49 -17.16 13.39
N GLU A 278 11.79 -16.89 13.28
CA GLU A 278 12.69 -16.83 14.42
C GLU A 278 12.27 -15.75 15.42
N ASN A 279 11.98 -14.54 14.95
CA ASN A 279 11.52 -13.45 15.80
C ASN A 279 10.18 -13.78 16.46
N HIS A 280 9.24 -14.31 15.69
CA HIS A 280 7.94 -14.69 16.22
C HIS A 280 8.03 -15.83 17.25
N ASN A 281 8.92 -16.80 17.03
CA ASN A 281 9.18 -17.85 18.00
C ASN A 281 9.79 -17.28 19.28
N LYS A 282 10.71 -16.32 19.20
CA LYS A 282 11.26 -15.64 20.38
C LYS A 282 10.17 -14.90 21.16
N GLU A 283 9.34 -14.11 20.47
CA GLU A 283 8.19 -13.43 21.09
C GLU A 283 7.25 -14.43 21.78
N MET A 284 6.97 -15.56 21.15
CA MET A 284 6.13 -16.62 21.72
C MET A 284 6.78 -17.23 22.97
N MET A 285 8.08 -17.52 22.92
CA MET A 285 8.83 -18.04 24.08
C MET A 285 8.77 -17.06 25.26
N GLU A 286 8.97 -15.75 25.03
CA GLU A 286 8.86 -14.74 26.08
C GLU A 286 7.45 -14.67 26.71
N ILE A 287 6.40 -14.83 25.90
CA ILE A 287 5.02 -14.87 26.41
C ILE A 287 4.80 -16.12 27.26
N VAL A 288 5.28 -17.28 26.80
CA VAL A 288 5.16 -18.55 27.53
C VAL A 288 5.92 -18.49 28.85
N GLU A 289 7.13 -17.92 28.87
CA GLU A 289 7.92 -17.71 30.09
C GLU A 289 7.16 -16.82 31.09
N LYS A 290 6.60 -15.68 30.65
CA LYS A 290 5.77 -14.80 31.50
C LYS A 290 4.55 -15.52 32.06
N CYS A 291 3.86 -16.30 31.23
CA CYS A 291 2.72 -17.11 31.69
C CYS A 291 3.14 -18.13 32.76
N HIS A 292 4.31 -18.75 32.58
CA HIS A 292 4.86 -19.70 33.54
C HIS A 292 5.23 -19.04 34.87
N GLU A 293 5.86 -17.85 34.84
CA GLU A 293 6.16 -17.05 36.03
C GLU A 293 4.89 -16.69 36.81
N ILE A 294 3.82 -16.27 36.12
CA ILE A 294 2.52 -15.97 36.75
C ILE A 294 1.92 -17.22 37.38
N GLU A 295 1.98 -18.37 36.70
CA GLU A 295 1.47 -19.64 37.22
C GLU A 295 2.26 -20.09 38.46
N GLN A 296 3.59 -19.97 38.44
CA GLN A 296 4.45 -20.26 39.59
C GLN A 296 4.14 -19.34 40.76
N ALA A 297 4.10 -18.02 40.55
CA ALA A 297 3.77 -17.05 41.59
C ALA A 297 2.36 -17.29 42.19
N SER A 298 1.39 -17.65 41.35
CA SER A 298 0.04 -18.02 41.80
C SER A 298 0.04 -19.26 42.69
N ARG A 299 0.78 -20.31 42.30
CA ARG A 299 0.96 -21.52 43.11
C ARG A 299 1.65 -21.23 44.44
N GLU A 300 2.70 -20.43 44.43
CA GLU A 300 3.42 -20.03 45.64
C GLU A 300 2.52 -19.23 46.59
N ALA A 301 1.78 -18.24 46.09
CA ALA A 301 0.83 -17.46 46.88
C ALA A 301 -0.30 -18.35 47.45
N PHE A 302 -0.79 -19.32 46.67
CA PHE A 302 -1.80 -20.27 47.12
C PHE A 302 -1.27 -21.18 48.24
N ASN A 303 -0.06 -21.71 48.09
CA ASN A 303 0.59 -22.53 49.11
C ASN A 303 0.85 -21.73 50.39
N ALA A 304 1.35 -20.50 50.28
CA ALA A 304 1.53 -19.59 51.42
C ALA A 304 0.21 -19.35 52.17
N MET A 305 -0.88 -19.08 51.44
CA MET A 305 -2.21 -18.93 52.04
C MET A 305 -2.68 -20.19 52.78
N ILE A 306 -2.43 -21.37 52.22
CA ILE A 306 -2.76 -22.65 52.88
C ILE A 306 -1.97 -22.79 54.17
N ASP A 307 -0.68 -22.49 54.15
CA ASP A 307 0.18 -22.65 55.31
C ASP A 307 -0.17 -21.63 56.42
N GLU A 308 -0.52 -20.39 56.07
CA GLU A 308 -1.09 -19.42 57.01
C GLU A 308 -2.41 -19.92 57.64
N LYS A 309 -3.31 -20.51 56.84
CA LYS A 309 -4.57 -21.08 57.35
C LYS A 309 -4.32 -22.25 58.29
N LYS A 310 -3.34 -23.11 57.99
CA LYS A 310 -2.93 -24.21 58.88
C LYS A 310 -2.34 -23.69 60.18
N GLN A 311 -1.48 -22.67 60.14
CA GLN A 311 -0.91 -22.04 61.33
C GLN A 311 -2.01 -21.44 62.21
N LYS A 312 -2.90 -20.63 61.65
CA LYS A 312 -4.04 -20.06 62.39
C LYS A 312 -4.96 -21.14 62.96
N ALA A 313 -5.22 -22.21 62.21
CA ALA A 313 -6.01 -23.32 62.72
C ALA A 313 -5.31 -24.03 63.90
N ALA A 314 -3.99 -24.20 63.85
CA ALA A 314 -3.21 -24.75 64.95
C ALA A 314 -3.27 -23.83 66.18
N GLU A 315 -3.06 -22.52 66.02
CA GLU A 315 -3.19 -21.50 67.08
C GLU A 315 -4.58 -21.55 67.74
N VAL A 316 -5.66 -21.50 66.95
CA VAL A 316 -7.04 -21.59 67.46
C VAL A 316 -7.30 -22.91 68.19
N THR A 317 -6.70 -24.01 67.73
CA THR A 317 -6.81 -25.31 68.39
C THR A 317 -6.10 -25.30 69.74
N GLU A 318 -4.92 -24.67 69.83
CA GLU A 318 -4.17 -24.49 71.07
C GLU A 318 -4.92 -23.57 72.05
N GLU A 319 -5.40 -22.42 71.61
CA GLU A 319 -6.22 -21.51 72.41
C GLU A 319 -7.48 -22.19 72.93
N SER A 320 -8.17 -22.95 72.07
CA SER A 320 -9.35 -23.74 72.46
C SER A 320 -9.02 -24.80 73.52
N ARG A 321 -7.87 -25.47 73.41
CA ARG A 321 -7.38 -26.40 74.44
C ARG A 321 -7.11 -25.68 75.75
N GLN A 322 -6.43 -24.53 75.70
CA GLN A 322 -6.14 -23.72 76.89
C GLN A 322 -7.43 -23.26 77.58
N LEU A 323 -8.38 -22.69 76.85
CA LEU A 323 -9.69 -22.29 77.37
C LEU A 323 -10.45 -23.46 78.00
N LYS A 324 -10.45 -24.63 77.34
CA LYS A 324 -11.07 -25.83 77.89
C LYS A 324 -10.43 -26.26 79.21
N THR A 325 -9.10 -26.21 79.32
CA THR A 325 -8.42 -26.54 80.60
C THR A 325 -8.75 -25.52 81.70
N GLN A 326 -8.88 -24.23 81.37
CA GLN A 326 -9.29 -23.21 82.33
C GLN A 326 -10.72 -23.42 82.82
N LEU A 327 -11.65 -23.71 81.91
CA LEU A 327 -13.05 -24.02 82.26
C LEU A 327 -13.16 -25.29 83.11
N MET A 328 -12.35 -26.31 82.84
CA MET A 328 -12.31 -27.52 83.67
C MET A 328 -11.83 -27.20 85.09
N LYS A 329 -10.75 -26.43 85.24
CA LYS A 329 -10.27 -25.98 86.56
C LYS A 329 -11.31 -25.17 87.32
N GLN A 330 -11.98 -24.21 86.66
CA GLN A 330 -13.05 -23.43 87.27
C GLN A 330 -14.23 -24.30 87.71
N ARG A 331 -14.67 -25.24 86.86
CA ARG A 331 -15.70 -26.22 87.25
C ARG A 331 -15.28 -27.10 88.43
N GLU A 332 -14.02 -27.53 88.49
CA GLU A 332 -13.48 -28.29 89.62
C GLU A 332 -13.49 -27.45 90.90
N GLU A 333 -13.07 -26.19 90.85
CA GLU A 333 -13.14 -25.28 92.00
C GLU A 333 -14.58 -25.04 92.45
N GLU A 334 -15.51 -24.81 91.52
CA GLU A 334 -16.93 -24.65 91.83
C GLU A 334 -17.55 -25.92 92.43
N THR A 335 -17.21 -27.10 91.91
CA THR A 335 -17.70 -28.36 92.47
C THR A 335 -17.12 -28.59 93.86
N GLN A 336 -15.84 -28.28 94.09
CA GLN A 336 -15.24 -28.29 95.43
C GLN A 336 -15.94 -27.33 96.40
N ARG A 337 -16.25 -26.10 95.97
CA ARG A 337 -17.03 -25.13 96.78
C ARG A 337 -18.42 -25.68 97.11
N LYS A 338 -19.12 -26.28 96.14
CA LYS A 338 -20.44 -26.92 96.35
C LYS A 338 -20.34 -28.11 97.31
N ILE A 339 -19.30 -28.94 97.20
CA ILE A 339 -19.06 -30.06 98.11
C ILE A 339 -18.83 -29.56 99.54
N LYS A 340 -17.99 -28.54 99.74
CA LYS A 340 -17.76 -27.91 101.05
C LYS A 340 -19.07 -27.37 101.64
N LEU A 341 -19.87 -26.66 100.84
CA LEU A 341 -21.18 -26.17 101.27
C LEU A 341 -22.14 -27.30 101.67
N ILE A 342 -22.19 -28.39 100.91
CA ILE A 342 -23.00 -29.57 101.25
C ILE A 342 -22.51 -30.20 102.56
N GLN A 343 -21.19 -30.28 102.78
CA GLN A 343 -20.62 -30.77 104.04
C GLN A 343 -21.06 -29.88 105.21
N GLU A 344 -20.97 -28.57 105.09
CA GLU A 344 -21.44 -27.60 106.09
C GLU A 344 -22.94 -27.79 106.39
N ILE A 345 -23.80 -27.86 105.37
CA ILE A 345 -25.25 -28.12 105.54
C ILE A 345 -25.49 -29.44 106.27
N LYS A 346 -24.79 -30.52 105.89
CA LYS A 346 -24.91 -31.83 106.56
C LYS A 346 -24.47 -31.76 108.03
N THR A 347 -23.41 -31.01 108.36
CA THR A 347 -23.01 -30.82 109.76
C THR A 347 -24.10 -30.11 110.56
N ILE A 348 -24.68 -29.04 110.03
CA ILE A 348 -25.79 -28.30 110.68
C ILE A 348 -27.02 -29.21 110.84
N GLN A 349 -27.37 -29.99 109.82
CA GLN A 349 -28.48 -30.94 109.89
C GLN A 349 -28.23 -32.03 110.95
N SER A 350 -27.00 -32.54 111.06
CA SER A 350 -26.66 -33.53 112.09
C SER A 350 -26.73 -32.96 113.51
N LEU A 351 -26.38 -31.69 113.71
CA LEU A 351 -26.57 -30.99 114.99
C LEU A 351 -28.06 -30.80 115.34
N ARG A 352 -28.92 -30.63 114.33
CA ARG A 352 -30.38 -30.47 114.51
C ARG A 352 -31.09 -31.81 114.76
N ALA A 353 -30.47 -32.93 114.37
CA ALA A 353 -30.97 -34.29 114.56
C ALA A 353 -30.52 -34.92 115.89
N LEU A 354 -30.08 -34.12 116.87
CA LEU A 354 -29.93 -34.60 118.25
C LEU A 354 -31.33 -34.87 118.82
N PRO A 355 -31.59 -36.07 119.39
CA PRO A 355 -32.87 -36.34 120.03
C PRO A 355 -32.97 -35.53 121.32
N PHE A 356 -33.80 -34.49 121.32
CA PHE A 356 -34.24 -33.83 122.54
C PHE A 356 -35.11 -34.83 123.30
N LYS A 357 -34.66 -35.24 124.50
CA LYS A 357 -35.43 -36.10 125.41
C LYS A 357 -36.41 -35.20 126.16
N ASP A 358 -37.70 -35.51 126.09
CA ASP A 358 -38.75 -34.74 126.76
C ASP A 358 -38.46 -34.61 128.26
N PHE A 359 -38.43 -33.38 128.76
CA PHE A 359 -38.12 -33.03 130.14
C PHE A 359 -39.41 -33.15 130.97
N ASP A 360 -39.48 -34.14 131.87
CA ASP A 360 -40.60 -34.35 132.79
C ASP A 360 -40.29 -33.67 134.15
N PRO A 361 -41.01 -32.59 134.53
CA PRO A 361 -40.75 -31.84 135.76
C PRO A 361 -41.13 -32.57 137.05
N THR A 362 -41.59 -33.82 136.97
CA THR A 362 -42.05 -34.62 138.12
C THR A 362 -41.00 -35.62 138.64
N GLU A 363 -39.90 -35.85 137.91
CA GLU A 363 -38.82 -36.76 138.34
C GLU A 363 -37.74 -36.04 139.17
N SER A 364 -37.38 -36.60 140.32
CA SER A 364 -36.21 -36.20 141.11
C SER A 364 -34.92 -36.63 140.39
N SER A 365 -33.88 -35.77 140.36
CA SER A 365 -32.66 -35.98 139.56
C SER A 365 -31.81 -37.21 139.93
N GLY A 366 -32.18 -37.94 140.99
CA GLY A 366 -31.61 -39.25 141.34
C GLY A 366 -30.12 -39.21 141.67
N LEU A 367 -29.59 -38.03 142.03
CA LEU A 367 -28.16 -37.81 142.26
C LEU A 367 -27.70 -38.17 143.69
N GLY A 368 -28.58 -38.76 144.51
CA GLY A 368 -28.22 -39.38 145.79
C GLY A 368 -27.83 -38.41 146.90
N LEU A 369 -28.21 -37.14 146.79
CA LEU A 369 -28.00 -36.14 147.85
C LEU A 369 -29.19 -36.19 148.85
N LEU A 370 -28.88 -36.20 150.15
CA LEU A 370 -29.82 -36.51 151.24
C LEU A 370 -30.96 -35.50 151.49
N CYS A 371 -31.28 -34.62 150.54
CA CYS A 371 -32.41 -33.68 150.56
C CYS A 371 -32.79 -33.21 149.13
N GLU A 372 -32.89 -34.11 148.15
CA GLU A 372 -33.42 -33.75 146.82
C GLU A 372 -34.96 -33.71 146.84
N MET A 373 -35.53 -32.51 146.69
CA MET A 373 -36.98 -32.28 146.52
C MET A 373 -37.27 -31.92 145.05
N SER A 374 -38.41 -32.40 144.53
CA SER A 374 -38.84 -32.16 143.14
C SER A 374 -39.17 -30.67 142.88
N LEU A 375 -38.99 -30.19 141.65
CA LEU A 375 -39.35 -28.81 141.25
C LEU A 375 -40.83 -28.49 141.54
N ALA A 376 -41.72 -29.49 141.45
CA ALA A 376 -43.13 -29.34 141.84
C ALA A 376 -43.32 -29.16 143.36
N GLU A 377 -42.45 -29.76 144.17
CA GLU A 377 -42.50 -29.68 145.64
C GLU A 377 -41.96 -28.32 146.15
N VAL A 378 -40.96 -27.73 145.48
CA VAL A 378 -40.43 -26.39 145.80
C VAL A 378 -41.47 -25.28 145.53
N CYS A 379 -42.28 -25.40 144.47
CA CYS A 379 -43.40 -24.48 144.22
C CYS A 379 -44.53 -24.59 145.25
N SER A 380 -44.75 -25.78 145.82
CA SER A 380 -45.78 -26.02 146.85
C SER A 380 -45.46 -25.32 148.19
N ILE A 381 -44.17 -25.09 148.49
CA ILE A 381 -43.71 -24.46 149.74
C ILE A 381 -43.78 -22.93 149.64
N SER A 382 -43.52 -22.34 148.46
CA SER A 382 -43.68 -20.88 148.25
C SER A 382 -45.14 -20.41 148.38
N VAL A 383 -46.13 -21.28 148.17
CA VAL A 383 -47.57 -20.91 148.29
C VAL A 383 -48.09 -20.96 149.73
N LYS A 384 -47.44 -21.67 150.66
CA LYS A 384 -47.87 -21.74 152.08
C LYS A 384 -47.21 -20.70 153.00
N GLN A 385 -46.19 -19.97 152.55
CA GLN A 385 -45.50 -18.93 153.34
C GLN A 385 -45.97 -17.49 153.05
N LEU A 386 -46.83 -17.28 152.04
CA LEU A 386 -47.32 -15.94 151.65
C LEU A 386 -48.71 -15.57 152.17
N THR A 387 -49.43 -16.43 152.89
CA THR A 387 -50.77 -16.13 153.47
C THR A 387 -50.79 -15.92 154.98
N VAL A 388 -49.64 -15.94 155.67
CA VAL A 388 -49.53 -15.55 157.10
C VAL A 388 -49.21 -14.05 157.29
N ASN A 389 -48.98 -13.28 156.21
CA ASN A 389 -48.63 -11.84 156.28
C ASN A 389 -49.72 -10.86 155.75
N LEU A 390 -50.99 -11.25 155.79
CA LEU A 390 -52.13 -10.34 155.61
C LEU A 390 -53.19 -10.63 156.69
N SER A 391 -52.80 -10.38 157.94
CA SER A 391 -53.70 -10.13 159.06
C SER A 391 -53.14 -8.96 159.89
N PHE A 392 -53.41 -7.76 159.39
CA PHE A 392 -53.58 -6.50 160.12
C PHE A 392 -54.47 -5.58 159.30
#